data_AF-A0A951GYT2-F1
#
_entry.id   AF-A0A951GYT2-F1
#
_cell.length_a   1.000
_cell.length_b   1.000
_cell.length_c   1.000
_cell.angle_alpha   90.00
_cell.angle_beta   90.00
_cell.angle_gamma   90.00
#
_symmetry.space_group_name_H-M   'P 1'
#
loop_
_entity.id
_entity.type
_entity.pdbx_description
1 polymer ?
#
loop_
_entity_poly.entity_id
_entity_poly.type
_entity_poly.pdbx_seq_one_letter_code
_entity_poly.pdbx_strand_id
1 'polypeptide(L)'
;MVFRQLFDQQSSTYTYLLGDRRDGEAVLIDPVFEQVRRDSALICELGLRLVWTLETHIHADHVTGAWLLRERLGSRIAVSAASGAAGADRYLPADDTIGFGHRRLQVRATPGHTGGCLTFVLDDRSMAFTGDCLFIRGSGRTDFQQGDAQAMYRSVHDQIFTLPEECLLYPGHDYRGLTCTSVAEERRYNPRLGGEIALPDFTGYMKNLRLGHPKLLDVAVPANLRCGRPDNAEPPSEEPRWAPLRYSFAGIWEIDPHGLEEALAAVQVLDVREPDEFTGPLGHIDGARLIPLGELADRAGELSRERPVVAVCRAGGRSAQATVILQQAGFKEIANLTGGMLRWRAEGHSVEGGSA
;
A
#
# COMPACT_ATOMS: atom_id res chain seq x y z
N MET A 1 -17.30 6.44 -5.83
CA MET A 1 -16.02 6.43 -5.11
C MET A 1 -15.34 5.08 -5.27
N VAL A 2 -14.03 5.04 -5.38
CA VAL A 2 -13.20 3.85 -5.15
C VAL A 2 -12.76 3.88 -3.70
N PHE A 3 -12.86 2.74 -3.01
CA PHE A 3 -12.37 2.58 -1.65
C PHE A 3 -11.65 1.24 -1.52
N ARG A 4 -10.45 1.25 -0.96
CA ARG A 4 -9.71 0.05 -0.56
C ARG A 4 -9.10 0.27 0.82
N GLN A 5 -9.26 -0.72 1.68
CA GLN A 5 -8.53 -0.85 2.93
C GLN A 5 -7.47 -1.92 2.71
N LEU A 6 -6.20 -1.54 2.90
CA LEU A 6 -5.04 -2.41 2.80
C LEU A 6 -4.47 -2.61 4.19
N PHE A 7 -3.84 -3.75 4.44
CA PHE A 7 -3.31 -4.10 5.74
C PHE A 7 -1.83 -4.47 5.63
N ASP A 8 -1.00 -3.88 6.47
CA ASP A 8 0.37 -4.33 6.70
C ASP A 8 0.40 -5.30 7.89
N GLN A 9 0.90 -6.52 7.66
CA GLN A 9 0.92 -7.56 8.69
C GLN A 9 1.98 -7.33 9.76
N GLN A 10 3.05 -6.61 9.46
CA GLN A 10 4.19 -6.44 10.36
C GLN A 10 3.88 -5.41 11.46
N SER A 11 3.29 -4.27 11.08
CA SER A 11 2.90 -3.20 12.00
C SER A 11 1.42 -3.27 12.41
N SER A 12 0.62 -4.10 11.73
CA SER A 12 -0.84 -4.14 11.88
C SER A 12 -1.54 -2.84 11.46
N THR A 13 -0.92 -2.10 10.53
CA THR A 13 -1.41 -0.82 10.04
C THR A 13 -2.43 -1.01 8.93
N TYR A 14 -3.48 -0.21 8.97
CA TYR A 14 -4.38 -0.01 7.84
C TYR A 14 -3.96 1.21 7.01
N THR A 15 -3.89 1.01 5.71
CA THR A 15 -3.71 2.05 4.70
C THR A 15 -5.00 2.17 3.88
N TYR A 16 -5.46 3.39 3.59
CA TYR A 16 -6.73 3.62 2.91
C TYR A 16 -6.56 4.36 1.58
N LEU A 17 -6.92 3.70 0.48
CA LEU A 17 -6.97 4.31 -0.86
C LEU A 17 -8.39 4.78 -1.15
N LEU A 18 -8.55 6.09 -1.35
CA LEU A 18 -9.81 6.71 -1.76
C LEU A 18 -9.61 7.35 -3.13
N GLY A 19 -10.46 7.00 -4.09
CA GLY A 19 -10.41 7.55 -5.44
C GLY A 19 -11.75 8.11 -5.91
N ASP A 20 -11.72 9.22 -6.64
CA ASP A 20 -12.84 9.65 -7.44
C ASP A 20 -12.85 8.88 -8.76
N ARG A 21 -13.98 8.19 -9.03
CA ARG A 21 -14.14 7.44 -10.29
C ARG A 21 -14.29 8.35 -11.51
N ARG A 22 -14.67 9.60 -11.32
CA ARG A 22 -14.92 10.54 -12.42
C ARG A 22 -13.62 11.12 -12.97
N ASP A 23 -12.77 11.63 -12.08
CA ASP A 23 -11.52 12.30 -12.47
C ASP A 23 -10.28 11.40 -12.34
N GLY A 24 -10.41 10.23 -11.71
CA GLY A 24 -9.30 9.32 -11.42
C GLY A 24 -8.38 9.80 -10.30
N GLU A 25 -8.55 11.00 -9.75
CA GLU A 25 -7.76 11.50 -8.63
C GLU A 25 -7.99 10.68 -7.36
N ALA A 26 -6.91 10.39 -6.64
CA ALA A 26 -6.96 9.59 -5.43
C ALA A 26 -6.05 10.13 -4.31
N VAL A 27 -6.40 9.79 -3.08
CA VAL A 27 -5.55 9.97 -1.90
C VAL A 27 -5.28 8.63 -1.23
N LEU A 28 -4.13 8.54 -0.57
CA LEU A 28 -3.73 7.37 0.21
C LEU A 28 -3.42 7.81 1.65
N ILE A 29 -4.16 7.27 2.61
CA ILE A 29 -4.03 7.61 4.03
C ILE A 29 -3.15 6.56 4.71
N ASP A 30 -2.15 7.02 5.47
CA ASP A 30 -1.18 6.23 6.25
C ASP A 30 -0.48 5.11 5.42
N PRO A 31 0.24 5.45 4.33
CA PRO A 31 1.01 4.47 3.55
C PRO A 31 2.21 3.93 4.34
N VAL A 32 2.49 2.63 4.20
CA VAL A 32 3.63 1.96 4.85
C VAL A 32 4.79 1.82 3.86
N PHE A 33 6.02 2.12 4.29
CA PHE A 33 7.22 2.15 3.44
C PHE A 33 7.46 0.84 2.67
N GLU A 34 7.40 -0.29 3.36
CA GLU A 34 7.58 -1.64 2.80
C GLU A 34 6.48 -1.99 1.78
N GLN A 35 5.32 -1.33 1.86
CA GLN A 35 4.16 -1.58 1.01
C GLN A 35 4.06 -0.65 -0.20
N VAL A 36 4.97 0.32 -0.37
CA VAL A 36 4.89 1.29 -1.47
C VAL A 36 4.84 0.62 -2.84
N ARG A 37 5.54 -0.51 -3.04
CA ARG A 37 5.45 -1.25 -4.32
C ARG A 37 4.05 -1.81 -4.55
N ARG A 38 3.42 -2.40 -3.52
CA ARG A 38 2.03 -2.90 -3.57
C ARG A 38 1.05 -1.77 -3.84
N ASP A 39 1.21 -0.65 -3.12
CA ASP A 39 0.28 0.47 -3.18
C ASP A 39 0.37 1.17 -4.55
N SER A 40 1.58 1.39 -5.07
CA SER A 40 1.78 1.90 -6.44
C SER A 40 1.15 0.99 -7.49
N ALA A 41 1.32 -0.33 -7.36
CA ALA A 41 0.74 -1.29 -8.30
C ALA A 41 -0.79 -1.21 -8.32
N LEU A 42 -1.43 -1.14 -7.13
CA LEU A 42 -2.88 -1.02 -7.02
C LEU A 42 -3.41 0.28 -7.63
N ILE A 43 -2.73 1.40 -7.37
CA ILE A 43 -3.11 2.71 -7.92
C ILE A 43 -3.07 2.67 -9.45
N CYS A 44 -1.99 2.14 -10.02
CA CYS A 44 -1.83 1.98 -11.47
C CYS A 44 -2.89 1.03 -12.06
N GLU A 45 -3.14 -0.12 -11.44
CA GLU A 45 -4.11 -1.11 -11.90
C GLU A 45 -5.54 -0.55 -11.92
N LEU A 46 -5.89 0.28 -10.93
CA LEU A 46 -7.20 0.93 -10.85
C LEU A 46 -7.31 2.18 -11.75
N GLY A 47 -6.25 2.54 -12.49
CA GLY A 47 -6.23 3.72 -13.36
C GLY A 47 -6.35 5.04 -12.59
N LEU A 48 -5.87 5.08 -11.35
CA LEU A 48 -5.95 6.26 -10.49
C LEU A 48 -4.67 7.11 -10.58
N ARG A 49 -4.80 8.41 -10.33
CA ARG A 49 -3.68 9.33 -10.13
C ARG A 49 -3.62 9.75 -8.66
N LEU A 50 -2.57 9.31 -7.97
CA LEU A 50 -2.36 9.66 -6.57
C LEU A 50 -1.96 11.14 -6.45
N VAL A 51 -2.84 11.97 -5.89
CA VAL A 51 -2.59 13.41 -5.70
C VAL A 51 -2.00 13.71 -4.32
N TRP A 52 -2.42 12.98 -3.30
CA TRP A 52 -1.96 13.18 -1.93
C TRP A 52 -1.71 11.86 -1.20
N THR A 53 -0.60 11.80 -0.46
CA THR A 53 -0.47 10.93 0.71
C THR A 53 -0.80 11.73 1.95
N LEU A 54 -1.63 11.16 2.83
CA LEU A 54 -2.15 11.81 4.03
C LEU A 54 -1.71 11.05 5.26
N GLU A 55 -1.05 11.75 6.18
CA GLU A 55 -0.63 11.18 7.46
C GLU A 55 -1.59 11.60 8.56
N THR A 56 -2.21 10.65 9.25
CA THR A 56 -3.03 10.92 10.43
C THR A 56 -2.16 11.42 11.59
N HIS A 57 -0.92 10.93 11.69
CA HIS A 57 0.06 11.36 12.70
C HIS A 57 1.47 10.89 12.34
N ILE A 58 2.46 11.18 13.19
CA ILE A 58 3.80 10.61 13.07
C ILE A 58 3.78 9.22 13.70
N HIS A 59 3.82 8.19 12.86
CA HIS A 59 3.78 6.79 13.31
C HIS A 59 5.05 6.39 14.06
N ALA A 60 4.92 5.48 15.03
CA ALA A 60 6.02 4.97 15.86
C ALA A 60 6.33 3.48 15.64
N ASP A 61 5.52 2.81 14.83
CA ASP A 61 5.50 1.37 14.61
C ASP A 61 5.89 0.98 13.17
N HIS A 62 5.89 1.93 12.23
CA HIS A 62 6.36 1.77 10.86
C HIS A 62 6.91 3.10 10.29
N VAL A 63 7.70 3.02 9.22
CA VAL A 63 8.11 4.20 8.45
C VAL A 63 7.05 4.49 7.40
N THR A 64 6.64 5.75 7.24
CA THR A 64 5.68 6.13 6.19
C THR A 64 6.27 5.93 4.79
N GLY A 65 5.44 5.46 3.86
CA GLY A 65 5.74 5.39 2.43
C GLY A 65 5.59 6.73 1.69
N ALA A 66 5.19 7.81 2.36
CA ALA A 66 4.82 9.08 1.73
C ALA A 66 5.92 9.68 0.84
N TRP A 67 7.17 9.74 1.32
CA TRP A 67 8.29 10.23 0.50
C TRP A 67 8.51 9.38 -0.75
N LEU A 68 8.54 8.05 -0.61
CA LEU A 68 8.81 7.17 -1.74
C LEU A 68 7.68 7.18 -2.77
N LEU A 69 6.41 7.32 -2.34
CA LEU A 69 5.28 7.50 -3.24
C LEU A 69 5.34 8.83 -3.99
N ARG A 70 5.80 9.92 -3.35
CA ARG A 70 6.07 11.18 -4.05
C ARG A 70 7.12 11.01 -5.13
N GLU A 71 8.25 10.37 -4.81
CA GLU A 71 9.32 10.16 -5.81
C GLU A 71 8.87 9.26 -6.97
N ARG A 72 8.03 8.25 -6.70
CA ARG A 72 7.59 7.29 -7.73
C ARG A 72 6.40 7.76 -8.56
N LEU A 73 5.41 8.40 -7.94
CA LEU A 73 4.12 8.71 -8.57
C LEU A 73 3.85 10.22 -8.67
N GLY A 74 4.71 11.07 -8.11
CA GLY A 74 4.52 12.52 -8.11
C GLY A 74 3.43 13.02 -7.16
N SER A 75 2.96 12.18 -6.22
CA SER A 75 1.99 12.58 -5.20
C SER A 75 2.57 13.62 -4.25
N ARG A 76 1.73 14.47 -3.66
CA ARG A 76 2.15 15.44 -2.63
C ARG A 76 1.93 14.86 -1.22
N ILE A 77 2.75 15.27 -0.26
CA ILE A 77 2.66 14.81 1.13
C ILE A 77 1.92 15.84 1.97
N ALA A 78 0.87 15.41 2.69
CA ALA A 78 0.19 16.24 3.67
C ALA A 78 0.18 15.60 5.07
N VAL A 79 0.53 16.40 6.07
CA VAL A 79 0.61 16.00 7.48
C VAL A 79 0.14 17.16 8.36
N SER A 80 -0.21 16.89 9.60
CA SER A 80 -0.57 17.92 10.58
C SER A 80 0.48 19.01 10.73
N ALA A 81 0.04 20.27 10.79
CA ALA A 81 0.89 21.40 11.16
C ALA A 81 1.44 21.30 12.60
N ALA A 82 0.78 20.53 13.47
CA ALA A 82 1.20 20.27 14.85
C ALA A 82 2.07 19.01 15.00
N SER A 83 2.43 18.33 13.89
CA SER A 83 3.22 17.08 13.94
C SER A 83 4.69 17.27 14.30
N GLY A 84 5.24 18.47 14.06
CA GLY A 84 6.69 18.73 14.16
C GLY A 84 7.51 18.15 13.00
N ALA A 85 6.87 17.57 11.97
CA ALA A 85 7.57 17.06 10.80
C ALA A 85 8.12 18.17 9.91
N ALA A 86 9.12 17.83 9.12
CA ALA A 86 9.68 18.64 8.04
C ALA A 86 9.63 17.86 6.71
N GLY A 87 9.57 18.59 5.59
CA GLY A 87 9.62 18.02 4.24
C GLY A 87 8.27 17.68 3.59
N ALA A 88 7.15 17.94 4.26
CA ALA A 88 5.81 17.81 3.68
C ALA A 88 5.49 18.97 2.71
N ASP A 89 4.64 18.69 1.72
CA ASP A 89 4.19 19.65 0.71
C ASP A 89 3.00 20.51 1.20
N ARG A 90 2.30 20.05 2.25
CA ARG A 90 1.25 20.80 2.93
C ARG A 90 1.18 20.42 4.41
N TYR A 91 1.16 21.43 5.27
CA TYR A 91 0.91 21.28 6.70
C TYR A 91 -0.53 21.65 6.99
N LEU A 92 -1.29 20.72 7.54
CA LEU A 92 -2.73 20.83 7.71
C LEU A 92 -3.09 21.42 9.09
N PRO A 93 -3.75 22.58 9.16
CA PRO A 93 -4.37 23.05 10.39
C PRO A 93 -5.70 22.32 10.65
N ALA A 94 -6.28 22.55 11.82
CA ALA A 94 -7.65 22.15 12.12
C ALA A 94 -8.63 22.78 11.12
N ASP A 95 -9.72 22.07 10.83
CA ASP A 95 -10.83 22.49 9.95
C ASP A 95 -10.44 22.73 8.47
N ASP A 96 -9.22 22.36 8.07
CA ASP A 96 -8.80 22.39 6.68
C ASP A 96 -9.56 21.35 5.84
N THR A 97 -9.43 21.45 4.52
CA THR A 97 -9.96 20.47 3.56
C THR A 97 -8.94 20.07 2.51
N ILE A 98 -8.98 18.79 2.12
CA ILE A 98 -8.18 18.23 1.02
C ILE A 98 -9.13 17.64 -0.02
N GLY A 99 -9.04 18.14 -1.25
CA GLY A 99 -9.79 17.62 -2.39
C GLY A 99 -9.03 16.53 -3.16
N PHE A 100 -9.80 15.66 -3.80
CA PHE A 100 -9.37 14.69 -4.81
C PHE A 100 -10.54 14.46 -5.78
N GLY A 101 -10.43 15.03 -6.97
CA GLY A 101 -11.52 15.16 -7.93
C GLY A 101 -12.70 15.92 -7.33
N HIS A 102 -13.88 15.32 -7.40
CA HIS A 102 -15.12 15.89 -6.86
C HIS A 102 -15.33 15.58 -5.37
N ARG A 103 -14.44 14.82 -4.75
CA ARG A 103 -14.52 14.42 -3.34
C ARG A 103 -13.56 15.25 -2.49
N ARG A 104 -13.85 15.34 -1.19
CA ARG A 104 -12.95 15.98 -0.23
C ARG A 104 -12.98 15.30 1.14
N LEU A 105 -11.89 15.47 1.88
CA LEU A 105 -11.75 15.14 3.28
C LEU A 105 -11.67 16.43 4.10
N GLN A 106 -12.50 16.56 5.12
CA GLN A 106 -12.36 17.56 6.19
C GLN A 106 -11.33 17.06 7.20
N VAL A 107 -10.44 17.96 7.63
CA VAL A 107 -9.45 17.70 8.67
C VAL A 107 -10.03 18.09 10.03
N ARG A 108 -10.11 17.15 10.96
CA ARG A 108 -10.40 17.42 12.37
C ARG A 108 -9.14 17.17 13.19
N ALA A 109 -8.72 18.16 13.98
CA ALA A 109 -7.62 17.97 14.90
C ALA A 109 -8.09 17.06 16.05
N THR A 110 -7.42 15.94 16.24
CA THR A 110 -7.76 14.95 17.27
C THR A 110 -6.53 14.57 18.10
N PRO A 111 -5.85 15.54 18.74
CA PRO A 111 -4.67 15.28 19.56
C PRO A 111 -4.99 14.33 20.71
N GLY A 112 -3.97 13.60 21.14
CA GLY A 112 -4.07 12.74 22.31
C GLY A 112 -3.19 11.51 22.22
N HIS A 113 -3.19 10.82 21.07
CA HIS A 113 -2.20 9.77 20.84
C HIS A 113 -0.82 10.40 20.60
N THR A 114 -0.79 11.40 19.73
CA THR A 114 0.28 12.38 19.61
C THR A 114 -0.30 13.79 19.69
N GLY A 115 0.55 14.80 19.86
CA GLY A 115 0.12 16.20 19.76
C GLY A 115 -0.35 16.61 18.36
N GLY A 116 0.04 15.85 17.33
CA GLY A 116 -0.23 16.15 15.92
C GLY A 116 -1.32 15.30 15.27
N CYS A 117 -2.05 14.47 16.02
CA CYS A 117 -3.05 13.57 15.43
C CYS A 117 -4.19 14.32 14.73
N LEU A 118 -4.59 13.81 13.57
CA LEU A 118 -5.74 14.25 12.77
C LEU A 118 -6.70 13.09 12.52
N THR A 119 -7.97 13.43 12.38
CA THR A 119 -9.00 12.58 11.81
C THR A 119 -9.45 13.17 10.48
N PHE A 120 -9.51 12.35 9.43
CA PHE A 120 -10.01 12.77 8.12
C PHE A 120 -11.45 12.33 7.93
N VAL A 121 -12.37 13.25 7.69
CA VAL A 121 -13.80 12.98 7.54
C VAL A 121 -14.23 13.18 6.09
N LEU A 122 -14.84 12.16 5.49
CA LEU A 122 -15.35 12.25 4.11
C LEU A 122 -16.47 13.30 4.02
N ASP A 123 -16.57 13.97 2.87
CA ASP A 123 -17.50 15.08 2.63
C ASP A 123 -18.98 14.81 2.95
N ASP A 124 -19.46 13.60 2.66
CA ASP A 124 -20.81 13.13 2.97
C ASP A 124 -20.95 12.61 4.42
N ARG A 125 -19.86 12.65 5.19
CA ARG A 125 -19.74 12.18 6.58
C ARG A 125 -20.09 10.70 6.77
N SER A 126 -20.10 9.91 5.70
CA SER A 126 -20.35 8.47 5.80
C SER A 126 -19.16 7.69 6.37
N MET A 127 -17.96 8.26 6.30
CA MET A 127 -16.71 7.63 6.73
C MET A 127 -15.78 8.65 7.39
N ALA A 128 -15.05 8.22 8.42
CA ALA A 128 -13.94 8.95 9.01
C ALA A 128 -12.75 8.04 9.28
N PHE A 129 -11.55 8.55 9.04
CA PHE A 129 -10.28 7.86 9.25
C PHE A 129 -9.64 8.42 10.52
N THR A 130 -9.70 7.63 11.60
CA THR A 130 -9.46 8.10 12.97
C THR A 130 -8.02 7.99 13.43
N GLY A 131 -7.13 7.46 12.56
CA GLY A 131 -5.75 7.14 12.90
C GLY A 131 -5.70 6.38 14.22
N ASP A 132 -4.80 6.82 15.09
CA ASP A 132 -4.62 6.23 16.42
C ASP A 132 -5.37 7.00 17.54
N CYS A 133 -6.26 7.92 17.19
CA CYS A 133 -7.11 8.57 18.18
C CYS A 133 -8.17 7.59 18.75
N LEU A 134 -8.85 6.88 17.85
CA LEU A 134 -9.92 5.94 18.19
C LEU A 134 -9.76 4.64 17.40
N PHE A 135 -9.83 3.52 18.12
CA PHE A 135 -9.79 2.16 17.56
C PHE A 135 -11.12 1.46 17.74
N ILE A 136 -11.26 0.29 17.12
CA ILE A 136 -12.41 -0.60 17.29
C ILE A 136 -12.42 -1.14 18.74
N ARG A 137 -13.35 -0.64 19.55
CA ARG A 137 -13.45 -0.90 21.00
C ARG A 137 -12.18 -0.55 21.79
N GLY A 138 -11.47 0.50 21.36
CA GLY A 138 -10.25 0.93 22.01
C GLY A 138 -9.84 2.35 21.63
N SER A 139 -8.59 2.69 21.92
CA SER A 139 -7.95 3.96 21.55
C SER A 139 -6.43 3.74 21.43
N GLY A 140 -5.72 4.66 20.80
CA GLY A 140 -4.27 4.69 20.87
C GLY A 140 -3.76 4.89 22.29
N ARG A 141 -2.48 4.61 22.49
CA ARG A 141 -1.77 4.94 23.74
C ARG A 141 -1.52 6.44 23.85
N THR A 142 -1.23 6.96 25.05
CA THR A 142 -1.13 8.42 25.31
C THR A 142 0.13 8.79 26.11
N ASP A 143 1.15 7.94 26.10
CA ASP A 143 2.33 8.02 26.98
C ASP A 143 3.64 8.33 26.22
N PHE A 144 3.58 8.55 24.91
CA PHE A 144 4.70 8.95 24.03
C PHE A 144 4.28 10.10 23.11
N GLN A 145 5.23 10.72 22.39
CA GLN A 145 4.96 11.68 21.30
C GLN A 145 3.98 12.82 21.67
N GLN A 146 4.18 13.42 22.85
CA GLN A 146 3.30 14.46 23.42
C GLN A 146 1.84 13.98 23.60
N GLY A 147 1.65 12.68 23.79
CA GLY A 147 0.37 12.08 24.08
C GLY A 147 -0.22 12.57 25.40
N ASP A 148 -1.55 12.69 25.41
CA ASP A 148 -2.33 13.23 26.52
C ASP A 148 -3.71 12.58 26.52
N ALA A 149 -4.03 11.82 27.57
CA ALA A 149 -5.31 11.13 27.72
C ALA A 149 -6.49 12.11 27.90
N GLN A 150 -6.28 13.26 28.53
CA GLN A 150 -7.33 14.27 28.64
C GLN A 150 -7.62 14.93 27.29
N ALA A 151 -6.57 15.19 26.49
CA ALA A 151 -6.74 15.64 25.11
C ALA A 151 -7.44 14.58 24.27
N MET A 152 -7.03 13.30 24.36
CA MET A 152 -7.65 12.20 23.62
C MET A 152 -9.14 12.06 23.92
N TYR A 153 -9.52 12.09 25.20
CA TYR A 153 -10.94 11.99 25.60
C TYR A 153 -11.78 13.10 24.95
N ARG A 154 -11.29 14.35 25.02
CA ARG A 154 -11.97 15.50 24.39
C ARG A 154 -12.01 15.37 22.88
N SER A 155 -10.91 14.98 22.25
CA SER A 155 -10.84 14.74 20.80
C SER A 155 -11.89 13.73 20.35
N VAL A 156 -12.01 12.60 21.05
CA VAL A 156 -13.02 11.60 20.69
C VAL A 156 -14.44 12.13 20.89
N HIS A 157 -14.73 12.73 22.05
CA HIS A 157 -16.09 13.20 22.36
C HIS A 157 -16.53 14.40 21.52
N ASP A 158 -15.65 15.37 21.30
CA ASP A 158 -15.98 16.63 20.63
C ASP A 158 -15.84 16.54 19.10
N GLN A 159 -14.92 15.70 18.59
CA GLN A 159 -14.61 15.64 17.15
C GLN A 159 -15.06 14.35 16.47
N ILE A 160 -15.15 13.22 17.16
CA ILE A 160 -15.53 11.94 16.52
C ILE A 160 -16.97 11.57 16.87
N PHE A 161 -17.37 11.62 18.14
CA PHE A 161 -18.72 11.28 18.58
C PHE A 161 -19.80 12.31 18.19
N THR A 162 -19.39 13.45 17.64
CA THR A 162 -20.29 14.45 17.04
C THR A 162 -20.61 14.20 15.56
N LEU A 163 -20.01 13.18 14.95
CA LEU A 163 -20.36 12.70 13.61
C LEU A 163 -21.70 11.94 13.63
N PRO A 164 -22.34 11.74 12.45
CA PRO A 164 -23.54 10.90 12.35
C PRO A 164 -23.32 9.51 12.94
N GLU A 165 -24.36 8.94 13.55
CA GLU A 165 -24.28 7.65 14.25
C GLU A 165 -23.84 6.50 13.33
N GLU A 166 -24.28 6.54 12.07
CA GLU A 166 -23.96 5.60 11.00
C GLU A 166 -22.58 5.82 10.35
N CYS A 167 -21.86 6.90 10.71
CA CYS A 167 -20.54 7.18 10.17
C CYS A 167 -19.57 6.03 10.53
N LEU A 168 -19.01 5.40 9.50
CA LEU A 168 -18.02 4.35 9.64
C LEU A 168 -16.69 4.93 10.07
N LEU A 169 -16.06 4.29 11.05
CA LEU A 169 -14.79 4.70 11.63
C LEU A 169 -13.71 3.68 11.25
N TYR A 170 -12.67 4.19 10.61
CA TYR A 170 -11.56 3.44 10.05
C TYR A 170 -10.26 3.81 10.80
N PRO A 171 -9.77 2.94 11.69
CA PRO A 171 -8.60 3.23 12.53
C PRO A 171 -7.28 3.10 11.76
N GLY A 172 -6.19 3.62 12.32
CA GLY A 172 -4.84 3.37 11.83
C GLY A 172 -4.39 1.92 12.05
N HIS A 173 -4.90 1.25 13.09
CA HIS A 173 -4.47 -0.09 13.48
C HIS A 173 -5.62 -0.97 13.99
N ASP A 174 -5.49 -2.27 13.79
CA ASP A 174 -6.23 -3.30 14.55
C ASP A 174 -5.39 -4.57 14.70
N TYR A 175 -5.51 -5.22 15.86
CA TYR A 175 -4.68 -6.39 16.23
C TYR A 175 -5.51 -7.69 16.34
N ARG A 176 -6.76 -7.68 15.88
CA ARG A 176 -7.75 -8.76 16.03
C ARG A 176 -8.42 -9.17 14.72
N GLY A 177 -8.08 -8.52 13.61
CA GLY A 177 -8.69 -8.74 12.30
C GLY A 177 -10.03 -8.03 12.10
N LEU A 178 -10.33 -7.02 12.93
CA LEU A 178 -11.52 -6.17 12.78
C LEU A 178 -11.20 -4.97 11.88
N THR A 179 -12.06 -4.71 10.90
CA THR A 179 -11.75 -3.78 9.81
C THR A 179 -12.36 -2.39 9.95
N CYS A 180 -13.51 -2.27 10.60
CA CYS A 180 -14.15 -0.97 10.88
C CYS A 180 -15.11 -1.08 12.07
N THR A 181 -15.56 0.08 12.54
CA THR A 181 -16.63 0.26 13.54
C THR A 181 -17.50 1.44 13.11
N SER A 182 -18.44 1.87 13.93
CA SER A 182 -19.25 3.06 13.70
C SER A 182 -19.26 3.98 14.92
N VAL A 183 -19.65 5.24 14.69
CA VAL A 183 -19.83 6.22 15.77
C VAL A 183 -20.81 5.69 16.82
N ALA A 184 -21.97 5.16 16.41
CA ALA A 184 -22.96 4.60 17.32
C ALA A 184 -22.37 3.49 18.20
N GLU A 185 -21.61 2.59 17.58
CA GLU A 185 -21.01 1.46 18.29
C GLU A 185 -19.95 1.90 19.29
N GLU A 186 -19.02 2.79 18.90
CA GLU A 186 -17.98 3.25 19.83
C GLU A 186 -18.57 4.14 20.93
N ARG A 187 -19.52 5.02 20.60
CA ARG A 187 -20.18 5.87 21.59
C ARG A 187 -20.90 5.05 22.65
N ARG A 188 -21.47 3.90 22.29
CA ARG A 188 -22.21 3.04 23.24
C ARG A 188 -21.35 1.98 23.91
N TYR A 189 -20.38 1.40 23.19
CA TYR A 189 -19.73 0.16 23.58
C TYR A 189 -18.21 0.25 23.66
N ASN A 190 -17.58 1.41 23.38
CA ASN A 190 -16.15 1.55 23.63
C ASN A 190 -15.88 1.41 25.14
N PRO A 191 -15.09 0.40 25.57
CA PRO A 191 -14.92 0.10 26.99
C PRO A 191 -14.02 1.09 27.73
N ARG A 192 -13.40 2.04 27.02
CA ARG A 192 -12.51 3.05 27.61
C ARG A 192 -13.15 4.42 27.72
N LEU A 193 -13.98 4.80 26.75
CA LEU A 193 -14.46 6.19 26.62
C LEU A 193 -15.89 6.31 26.08
N GLY A 194 -16.59 5.19 25.87
CA GLY A 194 -18.01 5.17 25.48
C GLY A 194 -18.94 5.06 26.70
N GLY A 195 -20.24 5.02 26.45
CA GLY A 195 -21.27 4.94 27.48
C GLY A 195 -21.26 6.17 28.40
N GLU A 196 -21.33 5.92 29.70
CA GLU A 196 -21.31 6.96 30.75
C GLU A 196 -19.90 7.20 31.33
N ILE A 197 -18.86 6.65 30.71
CA ILE A 197 -17.47 6.77 31.20
C ILE A 197 -17.03 8.24 31.16
N ALA A 198 -16.64 8.77 32.32
CA ALA A 198 -16.20 10.15 32.45
C ALA A 198 -14.68 10.30 32.23
N LEU A 199 -14.24 11.55 32.02
CA LEU A 199 -12.83 11.88 31.83
C LEU A 199 -11.87 11.29 32.90
N PRO A 200 -12.20 11.33 34.22
CA PRO A 200 -11.34 10.72 35.25
C PRO A 200 -11.20 9.20 35.10
N ASP A 201 -12.26 8.51 34.66
CA ASP A 201 -12.25 7.07 34.45
C ASP A 201 -11.32 6.70 33.29
N PHE A 202 -11.42 7.43 32.16
CA PHE A 202 -10.57 7.22 31.00
C PHE A 202 -9.10 7.51 31.32
N THR A 203 -8.79 8.65 31.92
CA THR A 203 -7.41 8.99 32.29
C THR A 203 -6.82 8.01 33.30
N GLY A 204 -7.63 7.54 34.26
CA GLY A 204 -7.28 6.45 35.18
C GLY A 204 -6.99 5.14 34.46
N TYR A 205 -7.81 4.77 33.45
CA TYR A 205 -7.58 3.60 32.61
C TYR A 205 -6.26 3.71 31.86
N MET A 206 -6.04 4.82 31.13
CA MET A 206 -4.85 5.02 30.29
C MET A 206 -3.55 5.02 31.11
N LYS A 207 -3.57 5.59 32.32
CA LYS A 207 -2.43 5.56 33.26
C LYS A 207 -2.02 4.14 33.68
N ASN A 208 -2.96 3.19 33.65
CA ASN A 208 -2.75 1.82 34.13
C ASN A 208 -2.63 0.77 33.00
N LEU A 209 -2.57 1.21 31.73
CA LEU A 209 -2.41 0.32 30.56
C LEU A 209 -1.11 -0.50 30.57
N ARG A 210 -0.02 0.05 31.12
CA ARG A 210 1.30 -0.61 31.29
C ARG A 210 1.78 -1.38 30.05
N LEU A 211 1.68 -0.76 28.88
CA LEU A 211 2.14 -1.34 27.62
C LEU A 211 3.66 -1.35 27.54
N GLY A 212 4.22 -2.34 26.85
CA GLY A 212 5.65 -2.37 26.53
C GLY A 212 6.08 -1.15 25.70
N HIS A 213 7.39 -0.89 25.69
CA HIS A 213 7.98 0.13 24.82
C HIS A 213 7.69 -0.20 23.34
N PRO A 214 7.25 0.75 22.49
CA PRO A 214 7.02 0.46 21.08
C PRO A 214 8.33 0.03 20.40
N LYS A 215 8.25 -1.02 19.58
CA LYS A 215 9.43 -1.74 19.07
C LYS A 215 10.27 -0.93 18.08
N LEU A 216 9.63 -0.09 17.26
CA LEU A 216 10.29 0.68 16.20
C LEU A 216 10.35 2.17 16.49
N LEU A 217 10.01 2.63 17.71
CA LEU A 217 9.89 4.06 18.02
C LEU A 217 11.15 4.85 17.67
N ASP A 218 12.32 4.32 18.04
CA ASP A 218 13.63 4.97 17.84
C ASP A 218 14.08 4.99 16.38
N VAL A 219 13.38 4.27 15.48
CA VAL A 219 13.65 4.22 14.04
C VAL A 219 12.58 4.97 13.26
N ALA A 220 11.31 4.63 13.52
CA ALA A 220 10.15 5.16 12.81
C ALA A 220 9.96 6.65 13.07
N VAL A 221 10.00 7.11 14.32
CA VAL A 221 9.71 8.52 14.65
C VAL A 221 10.73 9.47 13.98
N PRO A 222 12.06 9.26 14.07
CA PRO A 222 13.02 10.11 13.36
C PRO A 222 12.86 10.09 11.83
N ALA A 223 12.52 8.93 11.24
CA ALA A 223 12.26 8.83 9.80
C ALA A 223 10.99 9.60 9.39
N ASN A 224 9.92 9.46 10.17
CA ASN A 224 8.60 10.02 9.90
C ASN A 224 8.55 11.54 10.16
N LEU A 225 9.38 12.06 11.07
CA LEU A 225 9.62 13.51 11.19
C LEU A 225 10.24 14.13 9.93
N ARG A 226 10.76 13.30 9.01
CA ARG A 226 11.24 13.71 7.67
C ARG A 226 10.35 13.12 6.56
N CYS A 227 9.10 12.82 6.87
CA CYS A 227 8.10 12.27 5.96
C CYS A 227 8.51 10.94 5.31
N GLY A 228 9.32 10.13 5.99
CA GLY A 228 9.80 8.84 5.47
C GLY A 228 11.01 8.95 4.53
N ARG A 229 11.64 10.13 4.44
CA ARG A 229 12.85 10.32 3.63
C ARG A 229 14.05 9.57 4.27
N PRO A 230 14.70 8.64 3.55
CA PRO A 230 15.89 7.95 4.05
C PRO A 230 17.09 8.90 4.15
N ASP A 231 18.08 8.56 4.99
CA ASP A 231 19.24 9.42 5.28
C ASP A 231 20.07 9.76 4.03
N ASN A 232 20.26 8.79 3.14
CA ASN A 232 20.96 8.98 1.87
C ASN A 232 20.10 9.70 0.81
N ALA A 233 18.82 9.96 1.10
CA ALA A 233 17.85 10.52 0.19
C ALA A 233 17.70 9.77 -1.15
N GLU A 234 18.10 8.51 -1.21
CA GLU A 234 17.93 7.66 -2.38
C GLU A 234 16.82 6.65 -2.12
N PRO A 235 15.93 6.40 -3.10
CA PRO A 235 14.99 5.30 -3.00
C PRO A 235 15.74 3.97 -2.85
N PRO A 236 15.18 2.98 -2.14
CA PRO A 236 15.84 1.69 -1.95
C PRO A 236 16.22 1.07 -3.29
N SER A 237 17.44 0.51 -3.35
CA SER A 237 18.08 -0.03 -4.56
C SER A 237 17.46 -1.34 -5.08
N GLU A 238 16.36 -1.80 -4.47
CA GLU A 238 15.73 -3.10 -4.71
C GLU A 238 14.86 -3.16 -5.97
N GLU A 239 14.84 -2.11 -6.80
CA GLU A 239 14.21 -2.21 -8.10
C GLU A 239 15.13 -2.93 -9.09
N PRO A 240 14.63 -3.97 -9.78
CA PRO A 240 15.43 -4.71 -10.75
C PRO A 240 15.85 -3.79 -11.90
N ARG A 241 17.13 -3.83 -12.26
CA ARG A 241 17.72 -2.96 -13.30
C ARG A 241 18.01 -3.69 -14.61
N TRP A 242 17.75 -4.99 -14.67
CA TRP A 242 18.07 -5.83 -15.82
C TRP A 242 17.07 -5.69 -16.97
N ALA A 243 15.89 -5.12 -16.73
CA ALA A 243 14.85 -4.85 -17.73
C ALA A 243 13.87 -3.75 -17.24
N PRO A 244 13.09 -3.13 -18.14
CA PRO A 244 12.03 -2.20 -17.77
C PRO A 244 10.82 -2.95 -17.18
N LEU A 245 10.91 -3.31 -15.90
CA LEU A 245 9.90 -4.11 -15.22
C LEU A 245 8.86 -3.28 -14.49
N ARG A 246 7.66 -3.84 -14.39
CA ARG A 246 6.56 -3.35 -13.54
C ARG A 246 6.20 -4.41 -12.52
N TYR A 247 5.77 -4.00 -11.34
CA TYR A 247 5.27 -4.94 -10.34
C TYR A 247 3.75 -4.90 -10.33
N SER A 248 3.10 -6.05 -10.46
CA SER A 248 1.65 -6.16 -10.36
C SER A 248 1.20 -6.22 -8.90
N PHE A 249 -0.07 -5.88 -8.64
CA PHE A 249 -0.63 -5.97 -7.29
C PHE A 249 -0.66 -7.41 -6.77
N ALA A 250 -0.68 -8.40 -7.67
CA ALA A 250 -0.57 -9.83 -7.36
C ALA A 250 0.84 -10.25 -6.91
N GLY A 251 1.81 -9.34 -6.89
CA GLY A 251 3.15 -9.62 -6.39
C GLY A 251 4.13 -10.15 -7.45
N ILE A 252 3.84 -9.91 -8.73
CA ILE A 252 4.59 -10.49 -9.86
C ILE A 252 5.34 -9.39 -10.60
N TRP A 253 6.63 -9.62 -10.87
CA TRP A 253 7.38 -8.79 -11.80
C TRP A 253 6.96 -9.10 -13.23
N GLU A 254 6.64 -8.06 -13.98
CA GLU A 254 6.08 -8.13 -15.31
C GLU A 254 6.91 -7.30 -16.27
N ILE A 255 7.10 -7.86 -17.47
CA ILE A 255 7.67 -7.16 -18.62
C ILE A 255 6.59 -7.08 -19.71
N ASP A 256 6.54 -5.99 -20.45
CA ASP A 256 5.68 -5.88 -21.63
C ASP A 256 6.41 -6.40 -22.89
N PRO A 257 5.67 -6.68 -23.99
CA PRO A 257 6.28 -7.23 -25.20
C PRO A 257 7.43 -6.39 -25.77
N HIS A 258 7.28 -5.07 -25.81
CA HIS A 258 8.34 -4.18 -26.32
C HIS A 258 9.59 -4.23 -25.43
N GLY A 259 9.43 -4.15 -24.11
CA GLY A 259 10.55 -4.26 -23.17
C GLY A 259 11.25 -5.62 -23.25
N LEU A 260 10.52 -6.71 -23.50
CA LEU A 260 11.12 -8.02 -23.72
C LEU A 260 11.88 -8.07 -25.04
N GLU A 261 11.33 -7.54 -26.13
CA GLU A 261 12.00 -7.49 -27.45
C GLU A 261 13.36 -6.80 -27.37
N GLU A 262 13.46 -5.67 -26.66
CA GLU A 262 14.72 -4.97 -26.43
C GLU A 262 15.71 -5.78 -25.55
N ALA A 263 15.19 -6.62 -24.66
CA ALA A 263 15.97 -7.40 -23.71
C ALA A 263 16.30 -8.84 -24.16
N LEU A 264 15.83 -9.29 -25.33
CA LEU A 264 15.93 -10.70 -25.77
C LEU A 264 17.34 -11.29 -25.66
N ALA A 265 18.36 -10.52 -26.02
CA ALA A 265 19.76 -10.97 -25.96
C ALA A 265 20.26 -11.14 -24.51
N ALA A 266 19.73 -10.37 -23.56
CA ALA A 266 20.16 -10.37 -22.16
C ALA A 266 19.46 -11.46 -21.32
N VAL A 267 18.29 -11.95 -21.75
CA VAL A 267 17.42 -12.83 -20.95
C VAL A 267 17.34 -14.26 -21.50
N GLN A 268 16.78 -15.14 -20.69
CA GLN A 268 16.36 -16.49 -21.08
C GLN A 268 14.84 -16.49 -21.23
N VAL A 269 14.32 -16.73 -22.44
CA VAL A 269 12.87 -16.85 -22.63
C VAL A 269 12.45 -18.29 -22.33
N LEU A 270 11.58 -18.45 -21.34
CA LEU A 270 11.02 -19.73 -20.93
C LEU A 270 9.56 -19.80 -21.40
N ASP A 271 9.27 -20.68 -22.34
CA ASP A 271 7.90 -20.97 -22.76
C ASP A 271 7.34 -22.13 -21.93
N VAL A 272 6.27 -21.88 -21.18
CA VAL A 272 5.62 -22.87 -20.31
C VAL A 272 4.30 -23.41 -20.85
N ARG A 273 4.04 -23.21 -22.14
CA ARG A 273 2.89 -23.80 -22.83
C ARG A 273 3.11 -25.30 -23.07
N GLU A 274 2.07 -25.95 -23.58
CA GLU A 274 2.17 -27.33 -24.06
C GLU A 274 2.90 -27.40 -25.42
N PRO A 275 3.51 -28.54 -25.78
CA PRO A 275 4.29 -28.67 -27.03
C PRO A 275 3.51 -28.37 -28.32
N ASP A 276 2.21 -28.68 -28.34
CA ASP A 276 1.31 -28.39 -29.45
C ASP A 276 1.02 -26.88 -29.59
N GLU A 277 0.98 -26.15 -28.47
CA GLU A 277 0.86 -24.69 -28.50
C GLU A 277 2.16 -24.01 -28.96
N PHE A 278 3.33 -24.56 -28.62
CA PHE A 278 4.65 -24.02 -28.97
C PHE A 278 4.91 -24.03 -30.49
N THR A 279 4.44 -25.07 -31.16
CA THR A 279 4.49 -25.23 -32.63
C THR A 279 3.20 -24.82 -33.33
N GLY A 280 2.21 -24.35 -32.55
CA GLY A 280 0.90 -23.97 -33.04
C GLY A 280 0.87 -22.62 -33.78
N PRO A 281 -0.33 -22.08 -34.06
CA PRO A 281 -0.51 -20.91 -34.92
C PRO A 281 0.13 -19.63 -34.36
N LEU A 282 0.28 -19.54 -33.03
CA LEU A 282 0.94 -18.40 -32.37
C LEU A 282 2.47 -18.41 -32.55
N GLY A 283 3.07 -19.53 -32.96
CA GLY A 283 4.52 -19.70 -32.94
C GLY A 283 5.08 -19.58 -31.52
N HIS A 284 6.35 -19.24 -31.41
CA HIS A 284 7.02 -18.90 -30.16
C HIS A 284 8.04 -17.77 -30.37
N ILE A 285 8.48 -17.14 -29.28
CA ILE A 285 9.50 -16.10 -29.32
C ILE A 285 10.84 -16.73 -29.71
N ASP A 286 11.63 -16.02 -30.52
CA ASP A 286 12.96 -16.47 -30.94
C ASP A 286 13.86 -16.85 -29.75
N GLY A 287 14.53 -18.00 -29.85
CA GLY A 287 15.38 -18.54 -28.80
C GLY A 287 14.66 -19.02 -27.53
N ALA A 288 13.32 -19.09 -27.54
CA ALA A 288 12.56 -19.57 -26.38
C ALA A 288 12.81 -21.06 -26.11
N ARG A 289 13.00 -21.39 -24.82
CA ARG A 289 13.10 -22.77 -24.36
C ARG A 289 11.73 -23.24 -23.87
N LEU A 290 11.24 -24.32 -24.47
CA LEU A 290 10.03 -25.00 -24.02
C LEU A 290 10.29 -25.87 -22.79
N ILE A 291 9.63 -25.54 -21.68
CA ILE A 291 9.49 -26.41 -20.50
C ILE A 291 8.05 -26.26 -20.00
N PRO A 292 7.13 -27.20 -20.31
CA PRO A 292 5.74 -27.11 -19.90
C PRO A 292 5.60 -26.88 -18.40
N LEU A 293 4.59 -26.11 -17.98
CA LEU A 293 4.42 -25.71 -16.58
C LEU A 293 4.42 -26.91 -15.61
N GLY A 294 3.79 -28.03 -16.02
CA GLY A 294 3.71 -29.25 -15.21
C GLY A 294 5.05 -29.95 -14.96
N GLU A 295 6.06 -29.68 -15.79
CA GLU A 295 7.40 -30.28 -15.69
C GLU A 295 8.43 -29.29 -15.10
N LEU A 296 8.07 -28.01 -14.98
CA LEU A 296 9.00 -26.94 -14.66
C LEU A 296 9.70 -27.13 -13.30
N ALA A 297 8.99 -27.64 -12.29
CA ALA A 297 9.56 -27.83 -10.96
C ALA A 297 10.76 -28.80 -10.98
N ASP A 298 10.67 -29.87 -11.77
CA ASP A 298 11.71 -30.89 -11.88
C ASP A 298 12.82 -30.48 -12.86
N ARG A 299 12.48 -29.65 -13.85
CA ARG A 299 13.36 -29.25 -14.95
C ARG A 299 13.95 -27.84 -14.81
N ALA A 300 13.67 -27.14 -13.71
CA ALA A 300 14.20 -25.79 -13.46
C ALA A 300 15.74 -25.72 -13.52
N GLY A 301 16.43 -26.82 -13.19
CA GLY A 301 17.90 -26.93 -13.29
C GLY A 301 18.46 -26.82 -14.71
N GLU A 302 17.62 -26.90 -15.74
CA GLU A 302 18.03 -26.68 -17.12
C GLU A 302 18.33 -25.20 -17.41
N LEU A 303 17.75 -24.27 -16.65
CA LEU A 303 17.91 -22.83 -16.82
C LEU A 303 19.12 -22.31 -16.03
N SER A 304 19.82 -21.31 -16.58
CA SER A 304 20.92 -20.66 -15.86
C SER A 304 20.37 -19.76 -14.75
N ARG A 305 20.98 -19.80 -13.56
CA ARG A 305 20.65 -18.90 -12.45
C ARG A 305 21.36 -17.54 -12.54
N GLU A 306 22.31 -17.42 -13.47
CA GLU A 306 23.12 -16.21 -13.67
C GLU A 306 22.54 -15.24 -14.71
N ARG A 307 21.49 -15.68 -15.42
CA ARG A 307 20.80 -14.86 -16.44
C ARG A 307 19.33 -14.68 -16.05
N PRO A 308 18.74 -13.49 -16.26
CA PRO A 308 17.33 -13.28 -16.02
C PRO A 308 16.44 -14.24 -16.82
N VAL A 309 15.30 -14.64 -16.25
CA VAL A 309 14.32 -15.50 -16.92
C VAL A 309 13.04 -14.72 -17.17
N VAL A 310 12.53 -14.75 -18.41
CA VAL A 310 11.21 -14.25 -18.73
C VAL A 310 10.30 -15.42 -19.10
N ALA A 311 9.31 -15.67 -18.25
CA ALA A 311 8.33 -16.74 -18.46
C ALA A 311 7.21 -16.26 -19.39
N VAL A 312 6.86 -17.11 -20.36
CA VAL A 312 5.87 -16.83 -21.40
C VAL A 312 4.88 -17.99 -21.45
N CYS A 313 3.60 -17.66 -21.58
CA CYS A 313 2.58 -18.63 -21.95
C CYS A 313 1.61 -18.02 -22.96
N ARG A 314 0.46 -18.67 -23.18
CA ARG A 314 -0.55 -18.16 -24.13
C ARG A 314 -1.04 -16.75 -23.79
N ALA A 315 -1.34 -16.47 -22.53
CA ALA A 315 -2.06 -15.25 -22.11
C ALA A 315 -1.54 -14.60 -20.81
N GLY A 316 -0.41 -15.05 -20.27
CA GLY A 316 0.21 -14.52 -19.03
C GLY A 316 -0.13 -15.28 -17.73
N GLY A 317 -1.17 -16.12 -17.70
CA GLY A 317 -1.60 -16.80 -16.46
C GLY A 317 -0.67 -17.94 -16.00
N ARG A 318 -0.32 -18.88 -16.89
CA ARG A 318 0.58 -20.01 -16.56
C ARG A 318 2.02 -19.53 -16.31
N SER A 319 2.45 -18.51 -17.04
CA SER A 319 3.78 -17.91 -16.87
C SER A 319 3.92 -17.14 -15.55
N ALA A 320 2.86 -16.50 -15.06
CA ALA A 320 2.82 -15.97 -13.69
C ALA A 320 3.03 -17.07 -12.62
N GLN A 321 2.40 -18.24 -12.77
CA GLN A 321 2.67 -19.37 -11.87
C GLN A 321 4.11 -19.88 -12.02
N ALA A 322 4.66 -19.89 -13.24
CA ALA A 322 6.04 -20.28 -13.49
C ALA A 322 7.03 -19.38 -12.75
N THR A 323 6.76 -18.06 -12.62
CA THR A 323 7.67 -17.18 -11.86
C THR A 323 7.71 -17.55 -10.38
N VAL A 324 6.60 -17.98 -9.80
CA VAL A 324 6.55 -18.46 -8.40
C VAL A 324 7.37 -19.74 -8.23
N ILE A 325 7.23 -20.70 -9.15
CA ILE A 325 8.00 -21.95 -9.14
C ILE A 325 9.50 -21.66 -9.24
N LEU A 326 9.90 -20.79 -10.18
CA LEU A 326 11.30 -20.40 -10.35
C LEU A 326 11.85 -19.67 -9.12
N GLN A 327 11.05 -18.79 -8.50
CA GLN A 327 11.45 -18.10 -7.28
C GLN A 327 11.71 -19.09 -6.13
N GLN A 328 10.82 -20.09 -5.95
CA GLN A 328 11.01 -21.17 -4.97
C GLN A 328 12.23 -22.04 -5.30
N ALA A 329 12.54 -22.23 -6.59
CA ALA A 329 13.74 -22.90 -7.03
C ALA A 329 15.02 -22.06 -6.83
N GLY A 330 14.91 -20.79 -6.42
CA GLY A 330 16.03 -19.91 -6.08
C GLY A 330 16.53 -19.01 -7.22
N PHE A 331 15.73 -18.81 -8.26
CA PHE A 331 15.96 -17.78 -9.27
C PHE A 331 15.60 -16.40 -8.68
N LYS A 332 16.40 -15.38 -8.96
CA LYS A 332 16.24 -14.03 -8.39
C LYS A 332 15.67 -13.03 -9.40
N GLU A 333 16.15 -13.11 -10.63
CA GLU A 333 15.77 -12.21 -11.73
C GLU A 333 14.78 -12.94 -12.64
N ILE A 334 13.49 -12.80 -12.33
CA ILE A 334 12.41 -13.47 -13.04
C ILE A 334 11.33 -12.44 -13.35
N ALA A 335 10.77 -12.48 -14.57
CA ALA A 335 9.58 -11.72 -14.92
C ALA A 335 8.58 -12.57 -15.72
N ASN A 336 7.31 -12.18 -15.65
CA ASN A 336 6.21 -12.70 -16.45
C ASN A 336 6.00 -11.79 -17.68
N LEU A 337 5.82 -12.37 -18.87
CA LEU A 337 5.38 -11.60 -20.03
C LEU A 337 3.89 -11.27 -19.93
N THR A 338 3.58 -9.98 -19.76
CA THR A 338 2.22 -9.48 -19.62
C THR A 338 1.41 -9.79 -20.88
N GLY A 339 0.28 -10.48 -20.75
CA GLY A 339 -0.59 -10.85 -21.87
C GLY A 339 -0.09 -12.00 -22.76
N GLY A 340 1.11 -12.54 -22.50
CA GLY A 340 1.68 -13.70 -23.18
C GLY A 340 1.78 -13.59 -24.71
N MET A 341 1.79 -14.74 -25.38
CA MET A 341 1.91 -14.83 -26.85
C MET A 341 0.76 -14.15 -27.59
N LEU A 342 -0.45 -14.08 -27.01
CA LEU A 342 -1.56 -13.36 -27.63
C LEU A 342 -1.22 -11.87 -27.81
N ARG A 343 -0.69 -11.23 -26.76
CA ARG A 343 -0.32 -9.82 -26.81
C ARG A 343 0.92 -9.59 -27.68
N TRP A 344 1.93 -10.46 -27.54
CA TRP A 344 3.13 -10.45 -28.39
C TRP A 344 2.78 -10.45 -29.88
N ARG A 345 1.90 -11.36 -30.31
CA ARG A 345 1.44 -11.44 -31.71
C ARG A 345 0.55 -10.28 -32.12
N ALA A 346 -0.33 -9.80 -31.24
CA ALA A 346 -1.21 -8.67 -31.53
C ALA A 346 -0.42 -7.36 -31.75
N GLU A 347 0.72 -7.20 -31.08
CA GLU A 347 1.62 -6.05 -31.23
C GLU A 347 2.63 -6.21 -32.38
N GLY A 348 2.61 -7.36 -33.08
CA GLY A 348 3.39 -7.57 -34.31
C GLY A 348 4.86 -7.95 -34.09
N HIS A 349 5.23 -8.39 -32.89
CA HIS A 349 6.61 -8.80 -32.58
C HIS A 349 7.00 -10.12 -33.27
N SER A 350 8.30 -10.28 -33.50
CA SER A 350 8.86 -11.41 -34.26
C SER A 350 8.66 -12.76 -33.55
N VAL A 351 8.44 -13.82 -34.32
CA VAL A 351 8.27 -15.19 -33.82
C VAL A 351 8.96 -16.20 -34.72
N GLU A 352 9.35 -17.33 -34.15
CA GLU A 352 9.72 -18.54 -34.86
C GLU A 352 8.48 -19.43 -35.06
N GLY A 353 8.25 -19.85 -36.30
CA GLY A 353 7.06 -20.60 -36.69
C GLY A 353 5.76 -19.81 -36.59
N GLY A 354 4.63 -20.52 -36.56
CA GLY A 354 3.28 -19.92 -36.57
C GLY A 354 2.77 -19.57 -37.97
N SER A 355 1.45 -19.40 -38.07
CA SER A 355 0.79 -18.93 -39.30
C SER A 355 0.62 -17.42 -39.23
N ALA A 356 0.85 -16.72 -40.34
CA ALA A 356 0.64 -15.28 -40.48
C ALA A 356 -0.80 -14.87 -40.15
#